data_AF-A0A848VM79-F1
#
_entry.id   AF-A0A848VM79-F1
#
_cell.length_a   1.000
_cell.length_b   1.000
_cell.length_c   1.000
_cell.angle_alpha   90.00
_cell.angle_beta   90.00
_cell.angle_gamma   90.00
#
_symmetry.space_group_name_H-M   'P 1'
#
loop_
_entity.id
_entity.type
_entity.pdbx_description
1 polymer ?
#
loop_
_entity_poly.entity_id
_entity_poly.type
_entity_poly.pdbx_seq_one_letter_code
_entity_poly.pdbx_strand_id
1 'polypeptide(L)'
;MTYTLADLDANGSSTRNALLSRILDYFGLAVQLDAERAALPTALSLGTPYPNPATSEATLDLVMPGGAFVDIDVYDILGRRVMQPVSGKLLDAGRHEITLDVSMLAPGSYFVRVRGGDAVAHSRFTLVR
;
A
#
# COMPACT_ATOMS: atom_id res chain seq x y z
N MET A 1 -26.71 31.48 -38.18
CA MET A 1 -25.24 31.52 -38.09
C MET A 1 -24.76 30.10 -38.33
N THR A 2 -24.33 29.82 -39.55
CA THR A 2 -24.12 28.45 -40.06
C THR A 2 -22.65 28.08 -39.85
N TYR A 3 -22.36 26.99 -39.15
CA TYR A 3 -20.99 26.49 -39.00
C TYR A 3 -20.85 25.14 -39.70
N THR A 4 -19.97 25.14 -40.69
CA THR A 4 -19.53 24.03 -41.54
C THR A 4 -18.70 23.02 -40.74
N LEU A 5 -19.02 21.73 -40.90
CA LEU A 5 -18.16 20.62 -40.47
C LEU A 5 -16.95 20.54 -41.39
N ALA A 6 -15.86 21.22 -41.03
CA ALA A 6 -14.54 20.97 -41.57
C ALA A 6 -13.59 20.66 -40.41
N ASP A 7 -12.75 19.65 -40.61
CA ASP A 7 -11.81 19.04 -39.65
C ASP A 7 -12.43 18.02 -38.70
N LEU A 8 -12.83 16.91 -39.32
CA LEU A 8 -13.02 15.61 -38.68
C LEU A 8 -11.80 14.73 -39.02
N ASP A 9 -10.67 15.08 -38.44
CA ASP A 9 -9.43 14.32 -38.56
C ASP A 9 -9.66 12.96 -37.89
N ALA A 10 -9.29 11.91 -38.62
CA ALA A 10 -9.51 10.51 -38.27
C ALA A 10 -8.71 10.09 -37.03
N ASN A 11 -9.22 10.35 -35.84
CA ASN A 11 -8.88 9.60 -34.63
C ASN A 11 -10.02 9.70 -33.62
N GLY A 12 -10.82 8.64 -33.48
CA GLY A 12 -12.07 8.63 -32.69
C GLY A 12 -11.92 8.88 -31.18
N SER A 13 -10.69 9.00 -30.67
CA SER A 13 -10.37 9.46 -29.31
C SER A 13 -10.46 10.98 -29.17
N SER A 14 -10.16 11.75 -30.23
CA SER A 14 -10.09 13.22 -30.19
C SER A 14 -11.48 13.87 -30.17
N THR A 15 -12.45 13.33 -30.93
CA THR A 15 -13.81 13.90 -31.01
C THR A 15 -14.57 13.75 -29.69
N ARG A 16 -14.40 12.62 -28.99
CA ARG A 16 -15.02 12.39 -27.67
C ARG A 16 -14.47 13.36 -26.63
N ASN A 17 -13.14 13.52 -26.60
CA ASN A 17 -12.50 14.45 -25.67
C ASN A 17 -12.81 15.91 -26.00
N ALA A 18 -12.93 16.27 -27.29
CA ALA A 18 -13.32 17.61 -27.73
C ALA A 18 -14.78 17.95 -27.46
N LEU A 19 -15.69 16.97 -27.52
CA LEU A 19 -17.10 17.16 -27.12
C LEU A 19 -17.24 17.28 -25.60
N LEU A 20 -16.54 16.43 -24.85
CA LEU A 20 -16.52 16.49 -23.39
C LEU A 20 -15.98 17.84 -22.90
N SER A 21 -14.89 18.35 -23.47
CA SER A 21 -14.33 19.64 -23.07
C SER A 21 -15.31 20.79 -23.32
N ARG A 22 -16.00 20.80 -24.47
CA ARG A 22 -16.99 21.84 -24.79
C ARG A 22 -18.23 21.79 -23.89
N ILE A 23 -18.70 20.60 -23.52
CA ILE A 23 -19.81 20.45 -22.59
C ILE A 23 -19.40 20.94 -21.20
N LEU A 24 -18.22 20.54 -20.72
CA LEU A 24 -17.71 20.97 -19.41
C LEU A 24 -17.52 22.48 -19.34
N ASP A 25 -16.98 23.10 -20.39
CA ASP A 25 -16.78 24.55 -20.47
C ASP A 25 -18.11 25.31 -20.53
N TYR A 26 -19.09 24.83 -21.30
CA TYR A 26 -20.44 25.40 -21.36
C TYR A 26 -21.15 25.41 -20.00
N PHE A 27 -20.94 24.37 -19.19
CA PHE A 27 -21.50 24.27 -17.85
C PHE A 27 -20.61 24.88 -16.75
N GLY A 28 -19.44 25.43 -17.10
CA GLY A 28 -18.47 25.97 -16.12
C GLY A 28 -17.89 24.92 -15.17
N LEU A 29 -17.93 23.64 -15.57
CA LEU A 29 -17.45 22.52 -14.78
C LEU A 29 -15.97 22.32 -15.05
N ALA A 30 -15.12 23.03 -14.31
CA ALA A 30 -13.70 22.72 -14.25
C ALA A 30 -13.51 21.38 -13.53
N VAL A 31 -13.52 20.28 -14.29
CA VAL A 31 -13.11 18.97 -13.77
C VAL A 31 -11.58 18.98 -13.79
N GLN A 32 -11.00 19.30 -12.64
CA GLN A 32 -9.59 19.09 -12.39
C GLN A 32 -9.39 17.58 -12.35
N LEU A 33 -8.93 17.02 -13.47
CA LEU A 33 -8.36 15.68 -13.50
C LEU A 33 -7.03 15.80 -12.75
N ASP A 34 -7.09 15.83 -11.42
CA ASP A 34 -5.97 15.42 -10.61
C ASP A 34 -5.78 13.95 -10.97
N ALA A 35 -4.96 13.72 -12.01
CA ALA A 35 -4.31 12.46 -12.20
C ALA A 35 -3.47 12.29 -10.96
N GLU A 36 -4.09 11.75 -9.91
CA GLU A 36 -3.44 11.26 -8.71
C GLU A 36 -2.58 10.10 -9.21
N ARG A 37 -1.43 10.45 -9.80
CA ARG A 37 -0.28 9.56 -9.85
C ARG A 37 -0.05 9.24 -8.40
N ALA A 38 -0.61 8.11 -7.97
CA ALA A 38 -0.42 7.59 -6.62
C ALA A 38 1.08 7.69 -6.35
N ALA A 39 1.46 8.69 -5.55
CA ALA A 39 2.86 8.98 -5.34
C ALA A 39 3.44 7.71 -4.74
N LEU A 40 4.42 7.12 -5.42
CA LEU A 40 5.05 5.91 -4.89
C LEU A 40 5.56 6.25 -3.48
N PRO A 41 5.30 5.38 -2.49
CA PRO A 41 5.75 5.61 -1.14
C PRO A 41 7.25 5.90 -1.17
N THR A 42 7.69 6.95 -0.49
CA THR A 42 9.12 7.35 -0.55
C THR A 42 9.97 6.58 0.46
N ALA A 43 9.34 5.91 1.43
CA ALA A 43 10.01 5.15 2.48
C ALA A 43 9.23 3.88 2.84
N LEU A 44 9.95 2.91 3.42
CA LEU A 44 9.37 1.74 4.06
C LEU A 44 8.50 2.20 5.24
N SER A 45 7.22 1.83 5.24
CA SER A 45 6.32 2.09 6.36
C SER A 45 5.67 0.80 6.84
N LEU A 46 5.47 0.71 8.15
CA LEU A 46 4.92 -0.45 8.81
C LEU A 46 3.75 -0.05 9.70
N GLY A 47 2.60 -0.66 9.47
CA GLY A 47 1.40 -0.47 10.28
C GLY A 47 1.51 -1.11 11.67
N THR A 48 0.50 -0.84 12.50
CA THR A 48 0.31 -1.61 13.73
C THR A 48 -0.37 -2.94 13.35
N PRO A 49 0.15 -4.10 13.80
CA PRO A 49 -0.53 -5.36 13.55
C PRO A 49 -1.96 -5.32 14.09
N TYR A 50 -2.92 -5.86 13.33
CA TYR A 50 -4.33 -5.90 13.70
C TYR A 50 -4.90 -7.32 13.53
N PRO A 51 -5.82 -7.76 14.41
CA PRO A 51 -6.30 -7.05 15.58
C PRO A 51 -5.22 -6.91 16.66
N ASN A 52 -5.30 -5.86 17.46
CA ASN A 52 -4.47 -5.68 18.66
C ASN A 52 -5.41 -5.30 19.82
N PRO A 53 -5.61 -6.17 20.82
CA PRO A 53 -4.90 -7.44 21.03
C PRO A 53 -5.23 -8.55 20.01
N ALA A 54 -4.21 -9.31 19.60
CA ALA A 54 -4.32 -10.50 18.75
C ALA A 54 -4.65 -11.74 19.59
N THR A 55 -5.20 -12.79 18.97
CA THR A 55 -5.51 -14.07 19.64
C THR A 55 -4.75 -15.25 19.02
N SER A 56 -4.93 -15.46 17.72
CA SER A 56 -4.26 -16.54 16.96
C SER A 56 -3.56 -16.04 15.70
N GLU A 57 -4.00 -14.90 15.17
CA GLU A 57 -3.48 -14.30 13.95
C GLU A 57 -3.39 -12.77 14.13
N ALA A 58 -2.40 -12.16 13.49
CA ALA A 58 -2.31 -10.72 13.33
C ALA A 58 -1.89 -10.37 11.90
N THR A 59 -2.55 -9.39 11.30
CA THR A 59 -2.24 -8.86 9.97
C THR A 59 -1.41 -7.61 10.09
N LEU A 60 -0.40 -7.49 9.25
CA LEU A 60 0.57 -6.41 9.21
C LEU A 60 0.53 -5.71 7.86
N ASP A 61 0.20 -4.42 7.88
CA ASP A 61 0.29 -3.56 6.70
C ASP A 61 1.72 -3.12 6.49
N LEU A 62 2.25 -3.40 5.30
CA LEU A 62 3.58 -3.00 4.87
C LEU A 62 3.47 -2.14 3.62
N VAL A 63 4.18 -1.03 3.61
CA VAL A 63 4.27 -0.15 2.44
C VAL A 63 5.72 -0.12 1.96
N MET A 64 5.95 -0.62 0.75
CA MET A 64 7.26 -0.73 0.12
C MET A 64 7.48 0.43 -0.88
N PRO A 65 8.57 1.18 -0.76
CA PRO A 65 8.88 2.27 -1.69
C PRO A 65 9.41 1.76 -3.06
N GLY A 66 9.93 0.54 -3.08
CA GLY A 66 10.54 -0.11 -4.23
C GLY A 66 10.53 -1.63 -4.05
N GLY A 67 10.80 -2.38 -5.12
CA GLY A 67 10.89 -3.82 -5.07
C GLY A 67 12.11 -4.29 -4.26
N ALA A 68 11.91 -5.12 -3.23
CA ALA A 68 13.00 -5.64 -2.39
C ALA A 68 12.66 -6.99 -1.76
N PHE A 69 13.70 -7.73 -1.38
CA PHE A 69 13.56 -8.87 -0.49
C PHE A 69 13.28 -8.39 0.93
N VAL A 70 12.25 -8.99 1.54
CA VAL A 70 11.76 -8.61 2.86
C VAL A 70 11.95 -9.75 3.85
N ASP A 71 12.52 -9.42 5.00
CA ASP A 71 12.63 -10.29 6.17
C ASP A 71 11.75 -9.76 7.31
N ILE A 72 10.96 -10.64 7.89
CA ILE A 72 10.04 -10.34 8.99
C ILE A 72 10.37 -11.22 10.18
N ASP A 73 10.69 -10.57 11.28
CA ASP A 73 11.05 -11.18 12.55
C ASP A 73 10.09 -10.75 13.65
N VAL A 74 9.75 -11.67 14.55
CA VAL A 74 8.99 -11.38 15.77
C VAL A 74 9.85 -11.67 17.00
N TYR A 75 9.89 -10.71 17.93
CA TYR A 75 10.66 -10.75 19.17
C TYR A 75 9.77 -10.59 20.39
N ASP A 76 10.14 -11.25 21.49
CA ASP A 76 9.57 -10.96 22.81
C ASP A 76 10.24 -9.73 23.47
N ILE A 77 9.74 -9.34 24.65
CA ILE A 77 10.29 -8.22 25.43
C ILE A 77 11.73 -8.42 25.91
N LEU A 78 12.23 -9.65 25.90
CA LEU A 78 13.60 -10.00 26.26
C LEU A 78 14.53 -9.97 25.03
N GLY A 79 14.00 -9.64 23.86
CA GLY A 79 14.74 -9.60 22.60
C GLY A 79 14.99 -10.98 21.99
N ARG A 80 14.32 -12.04 22.47
CA ARG A 80 14.42 -13.37 21.87
C ARG A 80 13.54 -13.43 20.63
N ARG A 81 14.06 -13.93 19.52
CA ARG A 81 13.28 -14.21 18.31
C ARG A 81 12.37 -15.40 18.59
N VAL A 82 11.05 -15.21 18.51
CA VAL A 82 10.05 -16.20 18.95
C VAL A 82 9.30 -16.88 17.81
N MET A 83 9.37 -16.35 16.60
CA MET A 83 8.79 -16.97 15.40
C MET A 83 9.86 -17.32 14.39
N GLN A 84 9.57 -18.37 13.60
CA GLN A 84 10.31 -18.59 12.37
C GLN A 84 10.09 -17.40 11.44
N PRO A 85 11.17 -16.83 10.88
CA PRO A 85 11.05 -15.63 10.07
C PRO A 85 10.39 -15.93 8.73
N VAL A 86 9.57 -14.99 8.27
CA VAL A 86 9.30 -14.90 6.83
C VAL A 86 10.53 -14.24 6.22
N SER A 87 11.45 -15.04 5.67
CA SER A 87 12.71 -14.53 5.09
C SER A 87 12.68 -14.57 3.57
N GLY A 88 13.27 -13.56 2.94
CA GLY A 88 13.53 -13.54 1.50
C GLY A 88 12.28 -13.49 0.62
N LYS A 89 11.17 -12.93 1.10
CA LYS A 89 9.99 -12.71 0.24
C LYS A 89 10.24 -11.48 -0.63
N LEU A 90 10.29 -11.65 -1.95
CA LEU A 90 10.37 -10.52 -2.88
C LEU A 90 8.99 -9.82 -2.92
N LEU A 91 8.96 -8.55 -2.55
CA LEU A 91 7.77 -7.70 -2.62
C LEU A 91 8.03 -6.53 -3.55
N ASP A 92 7.07 -6.22 -4.41
CA ASP A 92 7.11 -5.05 -5.30
C ASP A 92 6.81 -3.74 -4.54
N ALA A 93 7.00 -2.59 -5.20
CA ALA A 93 6.57 -1.31 -4.65
C ALA A 93 5.05 -1.29 -4.44
N GLY A 94 4.59 -0.70 -3.33
CA GLY A 94 3.17 -0.60 -2.99
C GLY A 94 2.81 -1.14 -1.61
N ARG A 95 1.51 -1.38 -1.40
CA ARG A 95 0.96 -1.88 -0.13
C ARG A 95 0.86 -3.40 -0.17
N HIS A 96 1.23 -4.04 0.93
CA HIS A 96 1.18 -5.48 1.14
C HIS A 96 0.59 -5.79 2.50
N GLU A 97 -0.30 -6.76 2.57
CA GLU A 97 -0.82 -7.31 3.82
C GLU A 97 -0.09 -8.63 4.11
N ILE A 98 0.39 -8.78 5.35
CA ILE A 98 1.10 -9.97 5.78
C ILE A 98 0.45 -10.53 7.04
N THR A 99 -0.12 -11.72 6.89
CA THR A 99 -0.63 -12.53 7.99
C THR A 99 0.52 -13.14 8.79
N LEU A 100 0.45 -13.01 10.12
CA LEU A 100 1.32 -13.65 11.09
C LEU A 100 0.51 -14.66 11.90
N ASP A 101 0.87 -15.95 11.83
CA ASP A 101 0.35 -16.98 12.73
C ASP A 101 1.06 -16.90 14.08
N VAL A 102 0.33 -16.41 15.09
CA VAL A 102 0.82 -16.21 16.46
C VAL A 102 0.20 -17.19 17.46
N SER A 103 -0.50 -18.22 16.96
CA SER A 103 -1.25 -19.19 17.77
C SER A 103 -0.38 -19.96 18.77
N MET A 104 0.88 -20.19 18.40
CA MET A 104 1.86 -20.94 19.19
C MET A 104 2.62 -20.08 20.22
N LEU A 105 2.41 -18.76 20.22
CA LEU A 105 3.06 -17.84 21.15
C LEU A 105 2.32 -17.78 22.50
N ALA A 106 3.02 -17.38 23.56
CA ALA A 106 2.42 -17.14 24.87
C ALA A 106 1.79 -15.73 24.93
N PRO A 107 0.72 -15.49 25.71
CA PRO A 107 0.19 -14.14 25.92
C PRO A 107 1.28 -13.18 26.41
N GLY A 108 1.28 -11.96 25.86
CA GLY A 108 2.32 -10.98 26.16
C GLY A 108 2.47 -9.93 25.07
N SER A 109 3.47 -9.08 25.22
CA SER A 109 3.82 -8.06 24.22
C SER A 109 4.95 -8.54 23.32
N TYR A 110 4.81 -8.25 22.04
CA TYR A 110 5.75 -8.65 20.99
C TYR A 110 6.10 -7.47 20.09
N PHE A 111 7.31 -7.53 19.54
CA PHE A 111 7.81 -6.58 18.57
C PHE A 111 8.00 -7.26 17.22
N VAL A 112 7.48 -6.64 16.17
CA VAL A 112 7.73 -7.04 14.78
C VAL A 112 8.82 -6.14 14.22
N ARG A 113 9.81 -6.74 13.57
CA ARG A 113 10.81 -6.03 12.78
C ARG A 113 10.70 -6.47 11.34
N VAL A 114 10.59 -5.51 10.44
CA VAL A 114 10.61 -5.74 9.00
C VAL A 114 11.85 -5.07 8.42
N ARG A 115 12.64 -5.82 7.64
CA ARG A 115 13.76 -5.30 6.86
C ARG A 115 13.46 -5.46 5.38
N GLY A 116 13.59 -4.38 4.62
CA GLY A 116 13.48 -4.39 3.15
C GLY A 116 14.61 -3.58 2.54
N GLY A 117 15.56 -4.26 1.88
CA GLY A 117 16.82 -3.63 1.45
C GLY A 117 17.58 -3.04 2.66
N ASP A 118 17.94 -1.76 2.57
CA ASP A 118 18.63 -1.02 3.65
C ASP A 118 17.68 -0.44 4.71
N ALA A 119 16.36 -0.47 4.47
CA ALA A 119 15.38 0.10 5.38
C ALA A 119 14.92 -0.93 6.43
N VAL A 120 14.71 -0.46 7.65
CA VAL A 120 14.18 -1.26 8.76
C VAL A 120 13.02 -0.51 9.42
N ALA A 121 11.92 -1.20 9.65
CA ALA A 121 10.76 -0.68 10.36
C ALA A 121 10.38 -1.62 11.52
N HIS A 122 9.80 -1.03 12.57
CA HIS A 122 9.41 -1.75 13.78
C HIS A 122 7.98 -1.42 14.16
N SER A 123 7.29 -2.42 14.70
CA SER A 123 5.95 -2.28 15.26
C SER A 123 5.77 -3.18 16.47
N ARG A 124 4.70 -2.99 17.24
CA ARG A 124 4.41 -3.80 18.42
C ARG A 124 2.96 -4.23 18.44
N PHE A 125 2.68 -5.39 19.04
CA PHE A 125 1.33 -5.86 19.29
C PHE A 125 1.26 -6.64 20.60
N THR A 126 0.05 -6.81 21.10
CA THR A 126 -0.25 -7.62 22.28
C THR A 126 -0.97 -8.88 21.86
N LEU A 127 -0.61 -10.01 22.45
CA LEU A 127 -1.29 -11.29 22.28
C LEU A 127 -2.04 -11.65 23.55
N VAL A 128 -3.30 -12.03 23.41
CA VAL A 128 -4.20 -12.52 24.47
C VAL A 128 -4.79 -13.87 24.07
N ARG A 129 -5.41 -14.59 25.01
CA ARG A 129 -6.14 -15.85 24.77
C ARG A 129 -7.61 -15.70 25.11
#